data_AF-A0A242LQ36-F1
#
_entry.id   AF-A0A242LQ36-F1
#
_cell.length_a   1.000
_cell.length_b   1.000
_cell.length_c   1.000
_cell.angle_alpha   90.00
_cell.angle_beta   90.00
_cell.angle_gamma   90.00
#
_symmetry.space_group_name_H-M   'P 1'
#
loop_
_entity.id
_entity.type
_entity.pdbx_description
1 polymer ?
#
loop_
_entity_poly.entity_id
_entity_poly.type
_entity_poly.pdbx_seq_one_letter_code
_entity_poly.pdbx_strand_id
1 'polypeptide(L)'
;MNEIKINDFFIKYETVQTEQCPLKLADQVYIENIPLPRYLIGEATMSFYDFYHADCPELQESDYRLSEKFQQIIGRFPHTNQQKIMLNEYGSYSIMHVPVYVNTKDFILAKSNPAIYPDFSAKQAAIQSLTPIDEVEQTAIIGYKRKRLYLDGTYGPRILLEDGLETNVQSIQVKLEYVNEMYYFAHYSYAAMVQFLPEYEITTYDQFHEAYGKYVYSFTMTKNGQTIPLLWPDYLYHKPENHLEFGLLANTDEARYRLFDRWEANESIKIEILAEGFEDVRFETHLKQPMSFPPKLSKSEYSLGDEICLSIDQGLIKELAEGNALFELFKTKKTSVNGYSLEYKLTENQLVLSGEQFEKPGRYQLKIKSDTYGQLLFLVTIKQEGLVQE
;
A
#
# COMPACT_ATOMS: atom_id res chain seq x y z
N MET A 1 -16.63 4.53 -46.98
CA MET A 1 -15.50 4.92 -46.13
C MET A 1 -16.03 5.53 -44.83
N ASN A 2 -15.81 4.83 -43.71
CA ASN A 2 -16.08 5.34 -42.36
C ASN A 2 -14.78 5.87 -41.76
N GLU A 3 -14.91 6.85 -40.87
CA GLU A 3 -13.77 7.51 -40.24
C GLU A 3 -14.03 7.67 -38.75
N ILE A 4 -13.12 7.15 -37.92
CA ILE A 4 -13.11 7.41 -36.47
C ILE A 4 -11.99 8.40 -36.20
N LYS A 5 -12.36 9.59 -35.75
CA LYS A 5 -11.41 10.60 -35.27
C LYS A 5 -11.02 10.30 -33.82
N ILE A 6 -9.72 10.24 -33.54
CA ILE A 6 -9.13 10.12 -32.20
C ILE A 6 -8.17 11.30 -32.03
N ASN A 7 -8.57 12.34 -31.30
CA ASN A 7 -7.81 13.59 -31.18
C ASN A 7 -7.37 14.13 -32.56
N ASP A 8 -6.07 14.14 -32.84
CA ASP A 8 -5.49 14.62 -34.11
C ASP A 8 -5.29 13.51 -35.17
N PHE A 9 -5.69 12.27 -34.86
CA PHE A 9 -5.56 11.11 -35.75
C PHE A 9 -6.91 10.65 -36.29
N PHE A 10 -6.88 10.01 -37.47
CA PHE A 10 -8.05 9.44 -38.13
C PHE A 10 -7.80 7.97 -38.45
N ILE A 11 -8.63 7.10 -37.89
CA ILE A 11 -8.72 5.71 -38.34
C ILE A 11 -9.76 5.67 -39.46
N LYS A 12 -9.29 5.53 -40.69
CA LYS A 12 -10.15 5.27 -41.85
C LYS A 12 -10.36 3.76 -41.97
N TYR A 13 -11.60 3.34 -42.13
CA TYR A 13 -11.93 1.95 -42.42
C TYR A 13 -13.08 1.88 -43.40
N GLU A 14 -13.01 0.90 -44.29
CA GLU A 14 -14.15 0.51 -45.12
C GLU A 14 -14.87 -0.68 -44.49
N THR A 15 -16.17 -0.74 -44.74
CA THR A 15 -17.02 -1.85 -44.33
C THR A 15 -17.32 -2.72 -45.53
N VAL A 16 -16.89 -3.98 -45.51
CA VAL A 16 -17.12 -4.93 -46.61
C VAL A 16 -18.05 -6.04 -46.14
N GLN A 17 -19.07 -6.39 -46.93
CA GLN A 17 -19.84 -7.62 -46.73
C GLN A 17 -19.03 -8.81 -47.24
N THR A 18 -18.47 -9.60 -46.33
CA THR A 18 -17.62 -10.76 -46.66
C THR A 18 -17.61 -11.78 -45.52
N GLU A 19 -17.35 -13.06 -45.78
CA GLU A 19 -17.13 -14.06 -44.71
C GLU A 19 -15.65 -14.15 -44.28
N GLN A 20 -14.76 -13.38 -44.94
CA GLN A 20 -13.30 -13.59 -44.90
C GLN A 20 -12.49 -12.45 -44.26
N CYS A 21 -13.13 -11.44 -43.65
CA CYS A 21 -12.39 -10.35 -43.00
C CYS A 21 -12.02 -10.65 -41.54
N PRO A 22 -10.89 -10.08 -41.04
CA PRO A 22 -10.34 -10.46 -39.74
C PRO A 22 -11.04 -9.83 -38.51
N LEU A 23 -11.92 -8.83 -38.69
CA LEU A 23 -12.64 -8.20 -37.58
C LEU A 23 -14.12 -7.92 -37.91
N LYS A 24 -15.04 -8.62 -37.24
CA LYS A 24 -16.50 -8.47 -37.38
C LYS A 24 -17.00 -7.34 -36.48
N LEU A 25 -17.62 -6.31 -37.05
CA LEU A 25 -18.23 -5.19 -36.32
C LEU A 25 -19.73 -5.40 -36.02
N ALA A 26 -20.42 -6.08 -36.94
CA ALA A 26 -21.81 -6.50 -36.86
C ALA A 26 -22.02 -7.68 -37.84
N ASP A 27 -23.24 -8.25 -37.93
CA ASP A 27 -23.54 -9.26 -38.94
C ASP A 27 -23.22 -8.75 -40.35
N GLN A 28 -22.30 -9.44 -41.03
CA GLN A 28 -21.81 -9.13 -42.37
C GLN A 28 -21.09 -7.78 -42.54
N VAL A 29 -20.62 -7.13 -41.47
CA VAL A 29 -19.89 -5.84 -41.57
C VAL A 29 -18.48 -5.99 -41.00
N TYR A 30 -17.46 -5.76 -41.84
CA TYR A 30 -16.07 -5.98 -41.46
C TYR A 30 -15.14 -4.84 -41.87
N ILE A 31 -14.08 -4.61 -41.09
CA ILE A 31 -13.02 -3.65 -41.38
C ILE A 31 -12.08 -4.20 -42.48
N GLU A 32 -11.85 -3.42 -43.53
CA GLU A 32 -10.84 -3.69 -44.55
C GLU A 32 -9.43 -3.85 -43.96
N ASN A 33 -8.58 -4.69 -44.57
CA ASN A 33 -7.25 -5.05 -44.07
C ASN A 33 -6.23 -3.89 -44.24
N ILE A 34 -6.29 -2.91 -43.34
CA ILE A 34 -5.38 -1.75 -43.26
C ILE A 34 -4.48 -1.92 -42.01
N PRO A 35 -3.20 -1.51 -42.04
CA PRO A 35 -2.38 -1.43 -40.82
C PRO A 35 -3.05 -0.53 -39.78
N LEU A 36 -3.29 -1.09 -38.59
CA LEU A 36 -3.87 -0.36 -37.46
C LEU A 36 -2.82 -0.24 -36.35
N PRO A 37 -2.83 0.86 -35.59
CA PRO A 37 -2.05 0.93 -34.36
C PRO A 37 -2.36 -0.29 -33.47
N ARG A 38 -1.36 -0.82 -32.77
CA ARG A 38 -1.55 -2.00 -31.92
C ARG A 38 -2.47 -1.67 -30.74
N TYR A 39 -2.23 -0.53 -30.11
CA TYR A 39 -3.00 -0.01 -28.99
C TYR A 39 -2.98 1.53 -28.97
N LEU A 40 -3.90 2.10 -28.21
CA LEU A 40 -3.95 3.50 -27.83
C LEU A 40 -3.52 3.60 -26.37
N ILE A 41 -2.63 4.53 -26.03
CA ILE A 41 -2.19 4.78 -24.65
C ILE A 41 -2.72 6.12 -24.14
N GLY A 42 -2.93 6.25 -22.84
CA GLY A 42 -3.32 7.50 -22.21
C GLY A 42 -3.24 7.40 -20.69
N GLU A 43 -3.90 8.34 -20.01
CA GLU A 43 -3.97 8.37 -18.54
C GLU A 43 -5.42 8.51 -18.07
N ALA A 44 -5.76 7.87 -16.95
CA ALA A 44 -7.09 7.96 -16.36
C ALA A 44 -7.02 8.15 -14.84
N THR A 45 -7.99 8.87 -14.28
CA THR A 45 -8.26 8.80 -12.85
C THR A 45 -9.14 7.58 -12.57
N MET A 46 -8.68 6.71 -11.68
CA MET A 46 -9.39 5.47 -11.32
C MET A 46 -9.76 5.45 -9.85
N SER A 47 -10.93 4.94 -9.52
CA SER A 47 -11.21 4.53 -8.15
C SER A 47 -10.23 3.42 -7.73
N PHE A 48 -9.98 3.27 -6.42
CA PHE A 48 -9.19 2.14 -5.91
C PHE A 48 -9.82 0.79 -6.29
N TYR A 49 -11.16 0.70 -6.29
CA TYR A 49 -11.87 -0.48 -6.75
C TYR A 49 -11.53 -0.81 -8.21
N ASP A 50 -11.73 0.14 -9.14
CA ASP A 50 -11.41 -0.06 -10.56
C ASP A 50 -9.93 -0.43 -10.76
N PHE A 51 -9.04 0.18 -9.98
CA PHE A 51 -7.62 -0.10 -10.06
C PHE A 51 -7.31 -1.53 -9.61
N TYR A 52 -7.81 -1.99 -8.45
CA TYR A 52 -7.42 -3.29 -7.90
C TYR A 52 -8.35 -4.44 -8.28
N HIS A 53 -9.49 -4.21 -8.92
CA HIS A 53 -10.49 -5.25 -9.18
C HIS A 53 -9.91 -6.50 -9.87
N ALA A 54 -9.05 -6.33 -10.88
CA ALA A 54 -8.38 -7.45 -11.54
C ALA A 54 -7.38 -8.20 -10.65
N ASP A 55 -6.77 -7.50 -9.69
CA ASP A 55 -5.77 -8.05 -8.77
C ASP A 55 -6.43 -8.63 -7.49
N CYS A 56 -7.66 -8.21 -7.19
CA CYS A 56 -8.43 -8.53 -5.97
C CYS A 56 -9.92 -8.77 -6.31
N PRO A 57 -10.27 -9.80 -7.12
CA PRO A 57 -11.62 -9.96 -7.65
C PRO A 57 -12.69 -10.30 -6.59
N GLU A 58 -12.27 -10.79 -5.43
CA GLU A 58 -13.15 -11.15 -4.31
C GLU A 58 -13.61 -9.93 -3.49
N LEU A 59 -12.99 -8.76 -3.68
CA LEU A 59 -13.33 -7.54 -2.96
C LEU A 59 -14.37 -6.72 -3.72
N GLN A 60 -15.31 -6.15 -2.98
CA GLN A 60 -16.35 -5.25 -3.48
C GLN A 60 -15.92 -3.79 -3.31
N GLU A 61 -16.54 -2.87 -4.05
CA GLU A 61 -16.23 -1.44 -3.97
C GLU A 61 -16.31 -0.88 -2.54
N SER A 62 -17.24 -1.37 -1.73
CA SER A 62 -17.37 -0.97 -0.32
C SER A 62 -16.15 -1.30 0.53
N ASP A 63 -15.40 -2.36 0.19
CA ASP A 63 -14.22 -2.79 0.95
C ASP A 63 -13.04 -1.81 0.81
N TYR A 64 -13.10 -0.89 -0.16
CA TYR A 64 -12.11 0.15 -0.41
C TYR A 64 -12.45 1.48 0.26
N ARG A 65 -13.55 1.55 1.01
CA ARG A 65 -13.92 2.74 1.78
C ARG A 65 -13.02 2.85 3.00
N LEU A 66 -12.73 4.08 3.39
CA LEU A 66 -12.00 4.35 4.61
C LEU A 66 -12.82 3.98 5.84
N SER A 67 -12.22 3.18 6.72
CA SER A 67 -12.76 2.96 8.06
C SER A 67 -12.83 4.28 8.84
N GLU A 68 -13.77 4.38 9.77
CA GLU A 68 -13.95 5.57 10.62
C GLU A 68 -12.66 5.93 11.38
N LYS A 69 -11.93 4.91 11.87
CA LYS A 69 -10.63 5.08 12.54
C LYS A 69 -9.63 5.81 11.65
N PHE A 70 -9.55 5.46 10.37
CA PHE A 70 -8.65 6.15 9.45
C PHE A 70 -9.12 7.54 9.05
N GLN A 71 -10.43 7.77 8.91
CA GLN A 71 -10.95 9.12 8.66
C GLN A 71 -10.50 10.10 9.77
N GLN A 72 -10.52 9.65 11.04
CA GLN A 72 -10.01 10.42 12.17
C GLN A 72 -8.49 10.65 12.11
N ILE A 73 -7.72 9.64 11.65
CA ILE A 73 -6.26 9.72 11.51
C ILE A 73 -5.87 10.71 10.39
N ILE A 74 -6.49 10.61 9.22
CA ILE A 74 -6.19 11.47 8.05
C ILE A 74 -6.49 12.94 8.34
N GLY A 75 -7.57 13.24 9.08
CA GLY A 75 -7.88 14.62 9.48
C GLY A 75 -6.74 15.32 10.25
N ARG A 76 -5.83 14.54 10.85
CA ARG A 76 -4.65 15.04 11.58
C ARG A 76 -3.36 15.02 10.75
N PHE A 77 -3.31 14.23 9.68
CA PHE A 77 -2.15 14.04 8.81
C PHE A 77 -2.59 14.11 7.34
N PRO A 78 -2.54 15.29 6.70
CA PRO A 78 -2.95 15.43 5.31
C PRO A 78 -2.05 14.60 4.40
N HIS A 79 -2.63 14.10 3.30
CA HIS A 79 -1.91 13.31 2.32
C HIS A 79 -0.65 14.02 1.83
N THR A 80 0.48 13.31 1.80
CA THR A 80 1.74 13.84 1.26
C THR A 80 1.85 13.65 -0.25
N ASN A 81 1.00 12.78 -0.83
CA ASN A 81 0.92 12.53 -2.28
C ASN A 81 -0.43 12.97 -2.87
N GLN A 82 -0.91 14.18 -2.51
CA GLN A 82 -2.18 14.75 -3.00
C GLN A 82 -2.23 14.90 -4.53
N GLN A 83 -1.08 14.91 -5.20
CA GLN A 83 -1.00 14.97 -6.66
C GLN A 83 -1.34 13.64 -7.34
N LYS A 84 -1.38 12.53 -6.60
CA LYS A 84 -1.75 11.21 -7.14
C LYS A 84 -2.93 10.57 -6.44
N ILE A 85 -3.13 10.84 -5.16
CA ILE A 85 -4.23 10.26 -4.39
C ILE A 85 -5.23 11.35 -4.02
N MET A 86 -6.46 11.18 -4.50
CA MET A 86 -7.57 12.07 -4.19
C MET A 86 -8.60 11.32 -3.36
N LEU A 87 -9.02 11.91 -2.25
CA LEU A 87 -10.14 11.42 -1.44
C LEU A 87 -11.43 12.08 -1.94
N ASN A 88 -12.43 11.28 -2.29
CA ASN A 88 -13.74 11.81 -2.65
C ASN A 88 -14.64 12.04 -1.40
N GLU A 89 -15.77 12.72 -1.60
CA GLU A 89 -16.72 13.07 -0.53
C GLU A 89 -17.34 11.86 0.19
N TYR A 90 -17.27 10.67 -0.43
CA TYR A 90 -17.81 9.42 0.11
C TYR A 90 -16.77 8.60 0.90
N GLY A 91 -15.56 9.13 1.09
CA GLY A 91 -14.51 8.44 1.83
C GLY A 91 -13.79 7.35 1.02
N SER A 92 -13.89 7.38 -0.32
CA SER A 92 -13.18 6.48 -1.22
C SER A 92 -12.03 7.21 -1.93
N TYR A 93 -10.92 6.52 -2.13
CA TYR A 93 -9.79 7.07 -2.87
C TYR A 93 -9.89 6.84 -4.38
N SER A 94 -9.30 7.77 -5.11
CA SER A 94 -8.96 7.61 -6.53
C SER A 94 -7.47 7.86 -6.74
N ILE A 95 -6.89 7.09 -7.66
CA ILE A 95 -5.53 7.27 -8.16
C ILE A 95 -5.63 8.09 -9.44
N MET A 96 -4.97 9.24 -9.46
CA MET A 96 -4.93 10.16 -10.59
C MET A 96 -3.79 9.77 -11.54
N HIS A 97 -3.98 10.05 -12.83
CA HIS A 97 -2.95 9.84 -13.86
C HIS A 97 -2.45 8.39 -13.93
N VAL A 98 -3.33 7.40 -13.78
CA VAL A 98 -2.98 5.99 -13.95
C VAL A 98 -2.72 5.74 -15.44
N PRO A 99 -1.55 5.22 -15.83
CA PRO A 99 -1.28 4.87 -17.21
C PRO A 99 -2.21 3.74 -17.68
N VAL A 100 -2.91 3.97 -18.79
CA VAL A 100 -3.85 3.02 -19.39
C VAL A 100 -3.51 2.74 -20.84
N TYR A 101 -4.04 1.62 -21.32
CA TYR A 101 -4.08 1.36 -22.75
C TYR A 101 -5.39 0.69 -23.16
N VAL A 102 -5.69 0.81 -24.44
CA VAL A 102 -6.86 0.23 -25.09
C VAL A 102 -6.39 -0.45 -26.37
N ASN A 103 -6.81 -1.69 -26.61
CA ASN A 103 -6.57 -2.29 -27.91
C ASN A 103 -7.35 -1.53 -28.98
N THR A 104 -6.70 -1.20 -30.10
CA THR A 104 -7.33 -0.41 -31.17
C THR A 104 -8.59 -1.10 -31.72
N LYS A 105 -8.59 -2.44 -31.77
CA LYS A 105 -9.74 -3.25 -32.18
C LYS A 105 -10.94 -3.06 -31.24
N ASP A 106 -10.71 -3.12 -29.92
CA ASP A 106 -11.74 -2.92 -28.91
C ASP A 106 -12.28 -1.48 -28.98
N PHE A 107 -11.40 -0.51 -29.16
CA PHE A 107 -11.78 0.89 -29.33
C PHE A 107 -12.70 1.10 -30.54
N ILE A 108 -12.35 0.54 -31.71
CA ILE A 108 -13.18 0.66 -32.92
C ILE A 108 -14.54 -0.02 -32.70
N LEU A 109 -14.56 -1.23 -32.13
CA LEU A 109 -15.80 -1.97 -31.85
C LEU A 109 -16.75 -1.17 -30.97
N ALA A 110 -16.24 -0.57 -29.89
CA ALA A 110 -17.04 0.23 -28.98
C ALA A 110 -17.52 1.54 -29.61
N LYS A 111 -16.68 2.22 -30.40
CA LYS A 111 -17.07 3.45 -31.12
C LYS A 111 -18.15 3.20 -32.17
N SER A 112 -18.11 2.06 -32.85
CA SER A 112 -19.13 1.66 -33.81
C SER A 112 -20.43 1.22 -33.15
N ASN A 113 -20.38 0.73 -31.90
CA ASN A 113 -21.53 0.17 -31.19
C ASN A 113 -21.63 0.65 -29.72
N PRO A 114 -21.77 1.97 -29.46
CA PRO A 114 -21.71 2.51 -28.10
C PRO A 114 -22.86 2.02 -27.20
N ALA A 115 -24.01 1.67 -27.79
CA ALA A 115 -25.14 1.11 -27.05
C ALA A 115 -24.90 -0.33 -26.55
N ILE A 116 -24.00 -1.09 -27.20
CA ILE A 116 -23.60 -2.44 -26.79
C ILE A 116 -22.52 -2.37 -25.71
N TYR A 117 -21.66 -1.35 -25.77
CA TYR A 117 -20.52 -1.17 -24.85
C TYR A 117 -20.60 0.16 -24.08
N PRO A 118 -21.65 0.38 -23.27
CA PRO A 118 -21.87 1.65 -22.59
C PRO A 118 -20.80 1.95 -21.55
N ASP A 119 -20.40 0.96 -20.74
CA ASP A 119 -19.43 1.14 -19.65
C ASP A 119 -18.02 1.43 -20.17
N PHE A 120 -17.61 0.73 -21.24
CA PHE A 120 -16.39 1.07 -21.96
C PHE A 120 -16.44 2.51 -22.48
N SER A 121 -17.54 2.90 -23.12
CA SER A 121 -17.66 4.23 -23.72
C SER A 121 -17.56 5.33 -22.66
N ALA A 122 -18.18 5.14 -21.50
CA ALA A 122 -18.10 6.06 -20.37
C ALA A 122 -16.67 6.20 -19.84
N LYS A 123 -15.98 5.07 -19.59
CA LYS A 123 -14.60 5.08 -19.08
C LYS A 123 -13.60 5.60 -20.10
N GLN A 124 -13.76 5.23 -21.37
CA GLN A 124 -12.93 5.71 -22.47
C GLN A 124 -12.98 7.23 -22.59
N ALA A 125 -14.17 7.84 -22.44
CA ALA A 125 -14.34 9.29 -22.52
C ALA A 125 -13.58 10.05 -21.41
N ALA A 126 -13.29 9.39 -20.29
CA ALA A 126 -12.51 9.96 -19.18
C ALA A 126 -10.99 9.81 -19.35
N ILE A 127 -10.52 9.05 -20.36
CA ILE A 127 -9.08 8.88 -20.61
C ILE A 127 -8.53 10.15 -21.28
N GLN A 128 -7.51 10.73 -20.65
CA GLN A 128 -6.78 11.89 -21.16
C GLN A 128 -5.68 11.44 -22.13
N SER A 129 -5.47 12.27 -23.16
CA SER A 129 -4.32 12.15 -24.07
C SER A 129 -4.19 10.78 -24.74
N LEU A 130 -5.29 10.22 -25.26
CA LEU A 130 -5.25 9.00 -26.05
C LEU A 130 -4.39 9.19 -27.31
N THR A 131 -3.26 8.49 -27.37
CA THR A 131 -2.29 8.54 -28.48
C THR A 131 -2.11 7.15 -29.07
N PRO A 132 -2.19 6.99 -30.41
CA PRO A 132 -1.94 5.71 -31.07
C PRO A 132 -0.45 5.33 -31.03
N ILE A 133 -0.19 4.02 -30.96
CA ILE A 133 1.16 3.45 -31.05
C ILE A 133 1.17 2.44 -32.21
N ASP A 134 1.87 2.82 -33.28
CA ASP A 134 1.81 2.14 -34.57
C ASP A 134 2.74 0.92 -34.67
N GLU A 135 3.96 1.00 -34.12
CA GLU A 135 4.93 -0.09 -33.95
C GLU A 135 5.97 0.36 -32.90
N VAL A 136 7.00 -0.45 -32.61
CA VAL A 136 8.06 -0.20 -31.59
C VAL A 136 8.83 1.10 -31.87
N GLU A 137 8.20 2.25 -31.66
CA GLU A 137 8.85 3.53 -31.76
C GLU A 137 9.63 3.81 -30.49
N GLN A 138 10.88 4.19 -30.71
CA GLN A 138 11.89 4.69 -29.79
C GLN A 138 11.49 6.02 -29.12
N THR A 139 10.20 6.35 -29.11
CA THR A 139 9.66 7.45 -28.31
C THR A 139 9.71 7.02 -26.86
N ALA A 140 10.17 7.90 -25.98
CA ALA A 140 10.15 7.67 -24.53
C ALA A 140 8.70 7.51 -24.09
N ILE A 141 8.17 6.29 -24.12
CA ILE A 141 6.82 6.00 -23.70
C ILE A 141 6.80 6.20 -22.18
N ILE A 142 6.17 7.29 -21.74
CA ILE A 142 6.07 7.65 -20.33
C ILE A 142 5.19 6.61 -19.63
N GLY A 143 5.78 5.87 -18.69
CA GLY A 143 5.10 4.89 -17.83
C GLY A 143 5.58 3.45 -18.01
N TYR A 144 5.88 2.80 -16.89
CA TYR A 144 6.35 1.41 -16.81
C TYR A 144 5.26 0.41 -17.23
N LYS A 145 4.27 0.17 -16.36
CA LYS A 145 3.15 -0.74 -16.62
C LYS A 145 1.82 -0.01 -16.73
N ARG A 146 0.92 -0.50 -17.57
CA ARG A 146 -0.39 0.10 -17.88
C ARG A 146 -1.55 -0.85 -17.55
N LYS A 147 -2.69 -0.28 -17.18
CA LYS A 147 -3.98 -0.99 -17.02
C LYS A 147 -4.70 -1.05 -18.37
N ARG A 148 -5.15 -2.24 -18.81
CA ARG A 148 -5.98 -2.37 -20.03
C ARG A 148 -7.41 -2.00 -19.73
N LEU A 149 -8.07 -1.18 -20.54
CA LEU A 149 -9.54 -1.09 -20.55
C LEU A 149 -10.12 -2.15 -21.51
N TYR A 150 -10.99 -3.02 -20.99
CA TYR A 150 -11.69 -4.05 -21.77
C TYR A 150 -13.08 -3.57 -22.21
N LEU A 151 -13.61 -4.17 -23.29
CA LEU A 151 -14.92 -3.84 -23.88
C LEU A 151 -16.10 -3.89 -22.90
N ASP A 152 -15.99 -4.70 -21.84
CA ASP A 152 -16.99 -4.79 -20.78
C ASP A 152 -16.91 -3.64 -19.76
N GLY A 153 -15.98 -2.69 -19.96
CA GLY A 153 -15.76 -1.57 -19.04
C GLY A 153 -14.89 -1.90 -17.83
N THR A 154 -14.27 -3.08 -17.76
CA THR A 154 -13.34 -3.43 -16.67
C THR A 154 -11.90 -3.04 -16.98
N TYR A 155 -11.08 -2.82 -15.95
CA TYR A 155 -9.64 -2.66 -16.08
C TYR A 155 -8.90 -3.94 -15.72
N GLY A 156 -7.89 -4.31 -16.52
CA GLY A 156 -7.05 -5.49 -16.27
C GLY A 156 -5.93 -5.30 -15.24
N PRO A 157 -5.07 -6.30 -15.02
CA PRO A 157 -3.85 -6.13 -14.24
C PRO A 157 -2.88 -5.15 -14.91
N ARG A 158 -1.91 -4.62 -14.16
CA ARG A 158 -0.84 -3.78 -14.73
C ARG A 158 0.14 -4.67 -15.51
N ILE A 159 0.35 -4.36 -16.78
CA ILE A 159 1.32 -5.09 -17.62
C ILE A 159 2.32 -4.15 -18.30
N LEU A 160 3.52 -4.67 -18.53
CA LEU A 160 4.50 -4.07 -19.44
C LEU A 160 4.09 -4.47 -20.86
N LEU A 161 3.96 -3.50 -21.77
CA LEU A 161 3.40 -3.76 -23.11
C LEU A 161 4.44 -4.29 -24.11
N GLU A 162 5.70 -3.88 -23.98
CA GLU A 162 6.77 -4.23 -24.92
C GLU A 162 8.04 -4.57 -24.14
N ASP A 163 8.80 -5.53 -24.67
CA ASP A 163 10.10 -5.93 -24.14
C ASP A 163 11.11 -4.76 -24.25
N GLY A 164 11.93 -4.55 -23.22
CA GLY A 164 12.93 -3.48 -23.19
C GLY A 164 12.45 -2.12 -22.63
N LEU A 165 11.14 -1.92 -22.42
CA LEU A 165 10.63 -0.74 -21.71
C LEU A 165 10.99 -0.71 -20.21
N GLU A 166 11.60 -1.77 -19.70
CA GLU A 166 12.18 -1.83 -18.35
C GLU A 166 13.24 -0.75 -18.14
N THR A 167 13.92 -0.29 -19.20
CA THR A 167 14.94 0.77 -19.11
C THR A 167 14.37 2.16 -18.88
N ASN A 168 13.06 2.36 -19.03
CA ASN A 168 12.42 3.68 -18.91
C ASN A 168 12.16 4.08 -17.44
N VAL A 169 12.46 3.21 -16.49
CA VAL A 169 12.28 3.47 -15.07
C VAL A 169 13.58 3.35 -14.29
N GLN A 170 13.60 4.03 -13.15
CA GLN A 170 14.71 3.92 -12.22
C GLN A 170 14.58 2.63 -11.42
N SER A 171 15.62 1.79 -11.46
CA SER A 171 15.73 0.66 -10.54
C SER A 171 16.07 1.14 -9.13
N ILE A 172 15.32 0.63 -8.15
CA ILE A 172 15.37 1.06 -6.76
C ILE A 172 15.24 -0.09 -5.77
N GLN A 173 14.83 -1.30 -6.20
CA GLN A 173 14.71 -2.48 -5.34
C GLN A 173 15.96 -2.72 -4.51
N VAL A 174 17.14 -2.65 -5.14
CA VAL A 174 18.44 -2.90 -4.50
C VAL A 174 18.86 -1.82 -3.51
N LYS A 175 18.14 -0.69 -3.46
CA LYS A 175 18.42 0.43 -2.55
C LYS A 175 17.54 0.42 -1.31
N LEU A 176 16.48 -0.38 -1.33
CA LEU A 176 15.48 -0.43 -0.29
C LEU A 176 15.57 -1.74 0.47
N GLU A 177 15.28 -1.69 1.76
CA GLU A 177 15.19 -2.84 2.63
C GLU A 177 13.86 -2.85 3.38
N TYR A 178 13.30 -4.05 3.52
CA TYR A 178 12.18 -4.31 4.43
C TYR A 178 12.73 -4.47 5.85
N VAL A 179 12.30 -3.61 6.77
CA VAL A 179 12.81 -3.54 8.13
C VAL A 179 11.69 -3.45 9.15
N ASN A 180 12.03 -3.75 10.41
CA ASN A 180 11.19 -3.51 11.58
C ASN A 180 9.74 -4.01 11.44
N GLU A 181 9.57 -5.33 11.48
CA GLU A 181 8.25 -5.96 11.59
C GLU A 181 7.71 -5.80 13.02
N MET A 182 6.57 -5.13 13.14
CA MET A 182 5.95 -4.73 14.41
C MET A 182 4.57 -5.34 14.57
N TYR A 183 4.32 -6.01 15.69
CA TYR A 183 3.04 -6.67 15.96
C TYR A 183 2.27 -5.93 17.05
N TYR A 184 0.95 -5.84 16.86
CA TYR A 184 0.04 -5.18 17.80
C TYR A 184 0.46 -3.74 18.15
N PHE A 185 0.92 -3.00 17.14
CA PHE A 185 1.38 -1.64 17.29
C PHE A 185 0.24 -0.64 17.05
N ALA A 186 -0.08 0.18 18.05
CA ALA A 186 -1.13 1.19 18.00
C ALA A 186 -2.50 0.64 17.54
N HIS A 187 -2.91 0.91 16.30
CA HIS A 187 -4.17 0.43 15.72
C HIS A 187 -3.98 -0.78 14.80
N TYR A 188 -2.75 -1.27 14.67
CA TYR A 188 -2.38 -2.30 13.70
C TYR A 188 -2.14 -3.66 14.36
N SER A 189 -2.60 -4.74 13.73
CA SER A 189 -2.26 -6.12 14.13
C SER A 189 -0.85 -6.47 13.65
N TYR A 190 -0.51 -5.97 12.47
CA TYR A 190 0.76 -6.12 11.78
C TYR A 190 1.13 -4.76 11.21
N ALA A 191 2.39 -4.35 11.38
CA ALA A 191 2.96 -3.20 10.71
C ALA A 191 4.42 -3.48 10.37
N ALA A 192 4.94 -2.78 9.36
CA ALA A 192 6.33 -2.90 8.97
C ALA A 192 6.80 -1.63 8.27
N MET A 193 8.10 -1.56 8.03
CA MET A 193 8.75 -0.39 7.46
C MET A 193 9.60 -0.77 6.24
N VAL A 194 9.69 0.13 5.27
CA VAL A 194 10.63 0.05 4.16
C VAL A 194 11.47 1.31 4.17
N GLN A 195 12.79 1.15 4.20
CA GLN A 195 13.74 2.26 4.23
C GLN A 195 14.84 2.09 3.20
N PHE A 196 15.59 3.15 2.93
CA PHE A 196 16.83 3.02 2.15
C PHE A 196 17.90 2.31 2.98
N LEU A 197 18.69 1.49 2.31
CA LEU A 197 19.89 0.90 2.91
C LEU A 197 20.84 2.01 3.41
N PRO A 198 21.51 1.83 4.56
CA PRO A 198 22.31 2.87 5.20
C PRO A 198 23.40 3.50 4.30
N GLU A 199 23.99 2.73 3.38
CA GLU A 199 25.04 3.19 2.46
C GLU A 199 24.58 4.26 1.45
N TYR A 200 23.28 4.47 1.29
CA TYR A 200 22.75 5.54 0.45
C TYR A 200 22.60 6.88 1.20
N GLU A 201 22.93 6.93 2.49
CA GLU A 201 22.97 8.14 3.33
C GLU A 201 21.64 8.95 3.38
N ILE A 202 20.52 8.31 3.04
CA ILE A 202 19.18 8.88 3.17
C ILE A 202 18.69 8.70 4.60
N THR A 203 19.00 9.68 5.45
CA THR A 203 18.84 9.61 6.91
C THR A 203 17.70 10.47 7.45
N THR A 204 17.10 11.31 6.61
CA THR A 204 16.02 12.21 7.00
C THR A 204 14.76 11.99 6.18
N TYR A 205 13.64 12.38 6.77
CA TYR A 205 12.36 12.38 6.08
C TYR A 205 12.39 13.16 4.75
N ASP A 206 12.95 14.38 4.73
CA ASP A 206 12.88 15.20 3.50
C ASP A 206 13.71 14.54 2.37
N GLN A 207 14.83 13.90 2.70
CA GLN A 207 15.63 13.15 1.73
C GLN A 207 14.87 11.94 1.16
N PHE A 208 14.24 11.12 2.02
CA PHE A 208 13.49 9.96 1.53
C PHE A 208 12.27 10.39 0.70
N HIS A 209 11.57 11.46 1.11
CA HIS A 209 10.42 12.00 0.39
C HIS A 209 10.78 12.37 -1.04
N GLU A 210 11.85 13.15 -1.19
CA GLU A 210 12.31 13.65 -2.47
C GLU A 210 12.91 12.55 -3.34
N ALA A 211 13.57 11.56 -2.75
CA ALA A 211 14.18 10.46 -3.47
C ALA A 211 13.17 9.42 -3.98
N TYR A 212 12.13 9.11 -3.21
CA TYR A 212 11.20 8.02 -3.53
C TYR A 212 9.78 8.23 -3.00
N GLY A 213 9.63 8.65 -1.73
CA GLY A 213 8.35 8.60 -1.02
C GLY A 213 7.20 9.34 -1.71
N LYS A 214 7.47 10.50 -2.33
CA LYS A 214 6.42 11.29 -3.03
C LYS A 214 5.91 10.63 -4.32
N TYR A 215 6.64 9.66 -4.86
CA TYR A 215 6.27 8.95 -6.08
C TYR A 215 5.44 7.68 -5.81
N VAL A 216 5.44 7.19 -4.57
CA VAL A 216 4.67 5.99 -4.15
C VAL A 216 3.18 6.31 -4.11
N TYR A 217 2.39 5.60 -4.90
CA TYR A 217 0.94 5.82 -5.02
C TYR A 217 0.10 4.57 -4.77
N SER A 218 0.71 3.39 -4.62
CA SER A 218 -0.03 2.16 -4.37
C SER A 218 0.84 1.13 -3.66
N PHE A 219 0.20 0.34 -2.79
CA PHE A 219 0.82 -0.74 -2.04
C PHE A 219 -0.12 -1.94 -1.99
N THR A 220 0.46 -3.13 -2.02
CA THR A 220 -0.30 -4.37 -1.82
C THR A 220 0.47 -5.31 -0.91
N MET A 221 -0.27 -6.20 -0.27
CA MET A 221 0.30 -7.33 0.43
C MET A 221 -0.42 -8.60 -0.01
N THR A 222 0.35 -9.64 -0.32
CA THR A 222 -0.15 -10.96 -0.71
C THR A 222 0.17 -11.96 0.38
N LYS A 223 -0.80 -12.77 0.75
CA LYS A 223 -0.64 -13.92 1.66
C LYS A 223 -1.44 -15.09 1.13
N ASN A 224 -0.86 -16.30 1.12
CA ASN A 224 -1.53 -17.51 0.64
C ASN A 224 -2.18 -17.36 -0.76
N GLY A 225 -1.51 -16.62 -1.66
CA GLY A 225 -1.99 -16.36 -3.02
C GLY A 225 -3.09 -15.29 -3.14
N GLN A 226 -3.57 -14.74 -2.04
CA GLN A 226 -4.58 -13.67 -2.02
C GLN A 226 -3.92 -12.32 -1.78
N THR A 227 -4.20 -11.36 -2.64
CA THR A 227 -3.69 -9.98 -2.56
C THR A 227 -4.70 -9.09 -1.88
N ILE A 228 -4.22 -8.26 -0.95
CA ILE A 228 -4.98 -7.20 -0.33
C ILE A 228 -4.36 -5.85 -0.72
N PRO A 229 -5.17 -4.87 -1.14
CA PRO A 229 -4.71 -3.52 -1.37
C PRO A 229 -4.63 -2.77 -0.05
N LEU A 230 -3.52 -2.08 0.17
CA LEU A 230 -3.39 -1.12 1.27
C LEU A 230 -3.85 0.24 0.74
N LEU A 231 -4.83 0.85 1.41
CA LEU A 231 -5.23 2.23 1.11
C LEU A 231 -4.15 3.18 1.64
N TRP A 232 -4.18 4.45 1.23
CA TRP A 232 -3.16 5.40 1.67
C TRP A 232 -2.93 5.46 3.21
N PRO A 233 -3.95 5.38 4.09
CA PRO A 233 -3.70 5.35 5.54
C PRO A 233 -3.09 4.05 6.04
N ASP A 234 -3.20 2.98 5.27
CA ASP A 234 -2.57 1.70 5.58
C ASP A 234 -1.09 1.73 5.25
N TYR A 235 -0.62 2.67 4.43
CA TYR A 235 0.80 2.89 4.19
C TYR A 235 1.13 4.38 4.30
N LEU A 236 1.67 4.76 5.45
CA LEU A 236 1.93 6.14 5.76
C LEU A 236 3.42 6.43 5.69
N TYR A 237 3.68 7.63 5.21
CA TYR A 237 4.99 8.22 5.28
C TYR A 237 5.02 9.21 6.44
N HIS A 238 5.59 8.81 7.59
CA HIS A 238 5.50 9.55 8.84
C HIS A 238 6.71 10.46 9.10
N LYS A 239 6.49 11.78 9.25
CA LYS A 239 7.52 12.70 9.80
C LYS A 239 7.79 12.35 11.28
N PRO A 240 9.04 12.36 11.75
CA PRO A 240 10.30 12.74 11.09
C PRO A 240 11.11 11.55 10.54
N GLU A 241 10.49 10.39 10.37
CA GLU A 241 11.22 9.14 10.13
C GLU A 241 11.50 8.96 8.62
N ASN A 242 12.65 8.38 8.28
CA ASN A 242 13.17 8.25 6.90
C ASN A 242 12.76 6.91 6.25
N HIS A 243 11.52 6.49 6.46
CA HIS A 243 11.00 5.21 6.00
C HIS A 243 9.52 5.32 5.61
N LEU A 244 9.06 4.38 4.80
CA LEU A 244 7.65 4.16 4.54
C LEU A 244 7.10 3.11 5.49
N GLU A 245 6.14 3.47 6.32
CA GLU A 245 5.45 2.55 7.24
C GLU A 245 4.21 2.00 6.54
N PHE A 246 3.86 0.76 6.81
CA PHE A 246 2.54 0.24 6.46
C PHE A 246 2.03 -0.70 7.54
N GLY A 247 0.71 -0.82 7.64
CA GLY A 247 0.08 -1.62 8.66
C GLY A 247 -1.33 -2.04 8.30
N LEU A 248 -1.79 -3.09 8.98
CA LEU A 248 -3.11 -3.66 8.85
C LEU A 248 -3.89 -3.39 10.11
N LEU A 249 -5.08 -2.79 9.98
CA LEU A 249 -5.89 -2.48 11.13
C LEU A 249 -6.25 -3.74 11.93
N ALA A 250 -6.01 -3.67 13.23
CA ALA A 250 -6.52 -4.65 14.18
C ALA A 250 -7.99 -4.39 14.53
N ASN A 251 -8.71 -5.46 14.85
CA ASN A 251 -10.07 -5.42 15.40
C ASN A 251 -11.01 -4.57 14.52
N THR A 252 -11.17 -4.99 13.28
CA THR A 252 -11.99 -4.32 12.27
C THR A 252 -12.81 -5.36 11.52
N ASP A 253 -14.04 -4.99 11.13
CA ASP A 253 -14.93 -5.86 10.35
C ASP A 253 -14.70 -5.75 8.83
N GLU A 254 -13.77 -4.88 8.43
CA GLU A 254 -13.39 -4.60 7.05
C GLU A 254 -12.87 -5.87 6.36
N ALA A 255 -13.58 -6.32 5.32
CA ALA A 255 -13.37 -7.63 4.72
C ALA A 255 -11.96 -7.84 4.19
N ARG A 256 -11.32 -6.78 3.70
CA ARG A 256 -9.97 -6.82 3.12
C ARG A 256 -8.85 -7.18 4.09
N TYR A 257 -9.04 -7.06 5.40
CA TYR A 257 -8.00 -7.47 6.38
C TYR A 257 -8.19 -8.87 6.92
N ARG A 258 -9.31 -9.55 6.63
CA ARG A 258 -9.65 -10.85 7.22
C ARG A 258 -8.58 -11.92 7.01
N LEU A 259 -7.85 -11.83 5.90
CA LEU A 259 -6.71 -12.70 5.58
C LEU A 259 -5.60 -12.67 6.65
N PHE A 260 -5.55 -11.60 7.44
CA PHE A 260 -4.57 -11.35 8.51
C PHE A 260 -5.18 -11.34 9.91
N ASP A 261 -6.46 -11.74 10.08
CA ASP A 261 -7.05 -11.95 11.41
C ASP A 261 -6.34 -13.08 12.17
N ARG A 262 -5.77 -14.03 11.42
CA ARG A 262 -4.96 -15.15 11.93
C ARG A 262 -3.85 -15.46 10.95
N TRP A 263 -2.70 -15.87 11.46
CA TRP A 263 -1.60 -16.39 10.67
C TRP A 263 -0.83 -17.46 11.43
N GLU A 264 -0.02 -18.22 10.72
CA GLU A 264 0.93 -19.16 11.31
C GLU A 264 2.35 -18.62 11.20
N ALA A 265 3.23 -19.07 12.10
CA ALA A 265 4.64 -18.71 12.03
C ALA A 265 5.24 -19.21 10.70
N ASN A 266 6.04 -18.36 10.08
CA ASN A 266 6.68 -18.57 8.79
C ASN A 266 5.74 -18.61 7.57
N GLU A 267 4.49 -18.15 7.68
CA GLU A 267 3.67 -17.93 6.48
C GLU A 267 4.33 -16.86 5.59
N SER A 268 4.54 -17.19 4.32
CA SER A 268 5.14 -16.27 3.36
C SER A 268 4.17 -15.15 3.00
N ILE A 269 4.70 -13.92 3.00
CA ILE A 269 4.01 -12.75 2.52
C ILE A 269 4.86 -12.04 1.48
N LYS A 270 4.18 -11.44 0.50
CA LYS A 270 4.80 -10.60 -0.52
C LYS A 270 4.22 -9.21 -0.41
N ILE A 271 5.08 -8.21 -0.37
CA ILE A 271 4.71 -6.80 -0.34
C ILE A 271 5.13 -6.19 -1.68
N GLU A 272 4.22 -5.49 -2.37
CA GLU A 272 4.54 -4.78 -3.61
C GLU A 272 4.25 -3.29 -3.50
N ILE A 273 5.22 -2.47 -3.91
CA ILE A 273 5.18 -1.00 -3.90
C ILE A 273 5.15 -0.50 -5.33
N LEU A 274 4.17 0.33 -5.66
CA LEU A 274 4.04 0.93 -6.98
C LEU A 274 4.35 2.42 -6.87
N ALA A 275 5.37 2.85 -7.60
CA ALA A 275 5.82 4.24 -7.66
C ALA A 275 5.96 4.70 -9.11
N GLU A 276 5.66 5.97 -9.37
CA GLU A 276 5.74 6.53 -10.71
C GLU A 276 7.19 6.82 -11.12
N GLY A 277 7.60 6.36 -12.31
CA GLY A 277 8.97 6.52 -12.81
C GLY A 277 9.98 5.52 -12.23
N PHE A 278 9.51 4.58 -11.39
CA PHE A 278 10.32 3.52 -10.80
C PHE A 278 9.81 2.13 -11.21
N GLU A 279 10.69 1.14 -11.10
CA GLU A 279 10.26 -0.26 -11.14
C GLU A 279 9.32 -0.57 -9.97
N ASP A 280 8.46 -1.57 -10.14
CA ASP A 280 7.65 -2.06 -9.03
C ASP A 280 8.58 -2.78 -8.04
N VAL A 281 8.57 -2.36 -6.78
CA VAL A 281 9.42 -2.93 -5.72
C VAL A 281 8.67 -4.07 -5.05
N ARG A 282 9.36 -5.18 -4.79
CA ARG A 282 8.83 -6.42 -4.22
C ARG A 282 9.69 -6.89 -3.06
N PHE A 283 9.04 -7.15 -1.93
CA PHE A 283 9.67 -7.79 -0.79
C PHE A 283 8.96 -9.09 -0.48
N GLU A 284 9.71 -10.17 -0.37
CA GLU A 284 9.22 -11.46 0.13
C GLU A 284 9.78 -11.68 1.52
N THR A 285 8.90 -11.92 2.47
CA THR A 285 9.27 -12.17 3.87
C THR A 285 8.33 -13.23 4.47
N HIS A 286 8.54 -13.56 5.74
CA HIS A 286 7.77 -14.56 6.45
C HIS A 286 7.26 -13.99 7.76
N LEU A 287 5.98 -14.19 8.03
CA LEU A 287 5.35 -13.73 9.26
C LEU A 287 5.97 -14.40 10.48
N LYS A 288 6.28 -13.61 11.49
CA LYS A 288 6.67 -14.04 12.83
C LYS A 288 5.54 -14.76 13.55
N GLN A 289 5.86 -15.43 14.65
CA GLN A 289 4.89 -16.16 15.43
C GLN A 289 3.81 -15.21 15.98
N PRO A 290 2.51 -15.49 15.76
CA PRO A 290 1.45 -14.70 16.38
C PRO A 290 1.48 -14.87 17.90
N MET A 291 1.05 -13.84 18.62
CA MET A 291 0.86 -13.95 20.07
C MET A 291 -0.47 -14.61 20.36
N SER A 292 -0.53 -15.38 21.44
CA SER A 292 -1.78 -16.06 21.87
C SER A 292 -2.87 -15.05 22.25
N PHE A 293 -2.47 -13.85 22.64
CA PHE A 293 -3.36 -12.71 22.90
C PHE A 293 -2.63 -11.39 22.58
N PRO A 294 -3.35 -10.32 22.23
CA PRO A 294 -2.76 -9.01 21.99
C PRO A 294 -2.05 -8.49 23.25
N PRO A 295 -0.78 -8.08 23.15
CA PRO A 295 -0.06 -7.55 24.29
C PRO A 295 -0.66 -6.21 24.70
N LYS A 296 -0.72 -5.97 26.02
CA LYS A 296 -1.50 -4.85 26.56
C LYS A 296 -0.91 -4.31 27.86
N LEU A 297 -0.77 -3.00 27.92
CA LEU A 297 -0.50 -2.27 29.17
C LEU A 297 -1.74 -2.28 30.06
N SER A 298 -1.56 -2.45 31.38
CA SER A 298 -2.66 -2.41 32.35
C SER A 298 -3.40 -1.06 32.35
N LYS A 299 -2.68 0.04 32.12
CA LYS A 299 -3.20 1.41 31.96
C LYS A 299 -2.47 2.12 30.81
N SER A 300 -3.07 3.18 30.28
CA SER A 300 -2.42 4.11 29.32
C SER A 300 -1.73 5.29 30.00
N GLU A 301 -2.14 5.62 31.23
CA GLU A 301 -1.58 6.68 32.05
C GLU A 301 -1.33 6.14 33.48
N TYR A 302 -0.19 6.49 34.05
CA TYR A 302 0.29 6.03 35.35
C TYR A 302 0.63 7.22 36.24
N SER A 303 0.43 7.10 37.54
CA SER A 303 0.99 8.04 38.51
C SER A 303 2.48 7.77 38.72
N LEU A 304 3.25 8.78 39.13
CA LEU A 304 4.65 8.60 39.53
C LEU A 304 4.73 7.60 40.69
N GLY A 305 5.55 6.55 40.54
CA GLY A 305 5.63 5.45 41.51
C GLY A 305 4.69 4.27 41.24
N ASP A 306 3.73 4.38 40.32
CA ASP A 306 2.90 3.24 39.92
C ASP A 306 3.75 2.17 39.20
N GLU A 307 3.46 0.90 39.48
CA GLU A 307 3.96 -0.20 38.68
C GLU A 307 3.38 -0.18 37.27
N ILE A 308 4.25 -0.40 36.27
CA ILE A 308 3.83 -0.53 34.87
C ILE A 308 3.77 -2.02 34.54
N CYS A 309 2.56 -2.52 34.30
CA CYS A 309 2.35 -3.93 33.99
C CYS A 309 2.01 -4.10 32.51
N LEU A 310 2.83 -4.86 31.79
CA LEU A 310 2.62 -5.25 30.40
C LEU A 310 2.27 -6.73 30.35
N SER A 311 1.06 -7.05 29.89
CA SER A 311 0.67 -8.43 29.62
C SER A 311 1.17 -8.84 28.24
N ILE A 312 1.95 -9.94 28.16
CA ILE A 312 2.59 -10.46 26.94
C ILE A 312 2.61 -11.99 26.95
N ASP A 313 2.76 -12.58 25.77
CA ASP A 313 2.76 -14.03 25.56
C ASP A 313 3.83 -14.75 26.43
N GLN A 314 3.49 -15.94 26.93
CA GLN A 314 4.37 -16.73 27.80
C GLN A 314 5.69 -17.09 27.10
N GLY A 315 5.68 -17.30 25.78
CA GLY A 315 6.92 -17.56 25.05
C GLY A 315 7.86 -16.36 25.05
N LEU A 316 7.33 -15.14 24.88
CA LEU A 316 8.12 -13.91 24.96
C LEU A 316 8.64 -13.64 26.39
N ILE A 317 7.86 -13.99 27.42
CA ILE A 317 8.33 -13.96 28.81
C ILE A 317 9.57 -14.84 29.00
N LYS A 318 9.57 -16.06 28.42
CA LYS A 318 10.72 -16.96 28.49
C LYS A 318 11.93 -16.38 27.75
N GLU A 319 11.74 -15.82 26.56
CA GLU A 319 12.82 -15.15 25.82
C GLU A 319 13.44 -13.99 26.60
N LEU A 320 12.63 -13.20 27.31
CA LEU A 320 13.12 -12.14 28.20
C LEU A 320 13.89 -12.72 29.40
N ALA A 321 13.40 -13.79 30.02
CA ALA A 321 14.08 -14.43 31.16
C ALA A 321 15.45 -15.03 30.77
N GLU A 322 15.56 -15.53 29.55
CA GLU A 322 16.79 -16.11 28.99
C GLU A 322 17.75 -15.07 28.39
N GLY A 323 17.31 -13.81 28.23
CA GLY A 323 18.11 -12.76 27.61
C GLY A 323 18.17 -12.83 26.08
N ASN A 324 17.28 -13.60 25.45
CA ASN A 324 17.23 -13.82 24.00
C ASN A 324 16.49 -12.70 23.25
N ALA A 325 15.58 -11.98 23.91
CA ALA A 325 14.93 -10.80 23.36
C ALA A 325 15.70 -9.52 23.71
N LEU A 326 15.73 -8.54 22.81
CA LEU A 326 16.20 -7.20 23.16
C LEU A 326 15.09 -6.42 23.86
N PHE A 327 15.45 -5.77 24.95
CA PHE A 327 14.53 -5.06 25.82
C PHE A 327 15.10 -3.67 26.10
N GLU A 328 14.38 -2.61 25.74
CA GLU A 328 14.85 -1.23 25.84
C GLU A 328 13.75 -0.28 26.33
N LEU A 329 14.14 0.72 27.12
CA LEU A 329 13.26 1.81 27.55
C LEU A 329 13.80 3.15 27.08
N PHE A 330 13.00 3.89 26.34
CA PHE A 330 13.31 5.23 25.85
C PHE A 330 12.64 6.27 26.75
N LYS A 331 13.44 7.15 27.37
CA LYS A 331 12.94 8.30 28.17
C LYS A 331 12.63 9.52 27.30
N THR A 332 13.33 9.63 26.18
CA THR A 332 13.07 10.56 25.07
C THR A 332 13.33 9.82 23.76
N LYS A 333 12.92 10.35 22.60
CA LYS A 333 13.20 9.73 21.29
C LYS A 333 14.69 9.48 20.99
N LYS A 334 15.64 9.95 21.81
CA LYS A 334 17.09 9.91 21.52
C LYS A 334 17.92 9.09 22.50
N THR A 335 17.38 8.72 23.67
CA THR A 335 18.15 8.02 24.70
C THR A 335 17.41 6.76 25.17
N SER A 336 18.00 5.60 24.86
CA SER A 336 17.55 4.30 25.37
C SER A 336 18.39 3.88 26.58
N VAL A 337 17.76 3.11 27.45
CA VAL A 337 18.39 2.35 28.53
C VAL A 337 18.12 0.88 28.25
N ASN A 338 19.14 0.04 28.45
CA ASN A 338 18.97 -1.41 28.38
C ASN A 338 17.95 -1.83 29.45
N GLY A 339 16.86 -2.45 29.02
CA GLY A 339 15.79 -2.88 29.90
C GLY A 339 16.23 -3.91 30.94
N TYR A 340 17.29 -4.68 30.66
CA TYR A 340 17.84 -5.63 31.64
C TYR A 340 18.56 -4.97 32.82
N SER A 341 18.88 -3.67 32.74
CA SER A 341 19.40 -2.92 33.89
C SER A 341 18.30 -2.24 34.71
N LEU A 342 17.03 -2.40 34.32
CA LEU A 342 15.89 -1.84 35.03
C LEU A 342 15.48 -2.72 36.21
N GLU A 343 14.71 -2.15 37.12
CA GLU A 343 14.01 -2.93 38.14
C GLU A 343 12.74 -3.51 37.53
N TYR A 344 12.77 -4.81 37.20
CA TYR A 344 11.64 -5.51 36.60
C TYR A 344 11.41 -6.89 37.22
N LYS A 345 10.18 -7.39 37.06
CA LYS A 345 9.77 -8.74 37.43
C LYS A 345 9.04 -9.39 36.25
N LEU A 346 9.33 -10.65 36.01
CA LEU A 346 8.60 -11.50 35.07
C LEU A 346 7.66 -12.42 35.84
N THR A 347 6.40 -12.49 35.42
CA THR A 347 5.42 -13.49 35.86
C THR A 347 5.08 -14.41 34.69
N GLU A 348 4.13 -15.34 34.86
CA GLU A 348 3.75 -16.28 33.80
C GLU A 348 3.36 -15.59 32.47
N ASN A 349 2.74 -14.42 32.54
CA ASN A 349 2.21 -13.70 31.38
C ASN A 349 2.40 -12.18 31.45
N GLN A 350 3.26 -11.67 32.34
CA GLN A 350 3.49 -10.23 32.47
C GLN A 350 4.95 -9.85 32.70
N LEU A 351 5.34 -8.74 32.09
CA LEU A 351 6.48 -7.94 32.46
C LEU A 351 5.99 -6.79 33.36
N VAL A 352 6.55 -6.70 34.56
CA VAL A 352 6.23 -5.64 35.53
C VAL A 352 7.47 -4.79 35.75
N LEU A 353 7.37 -3.48 35.52
CA LEU A 353 8.43 -2.51 35.82
C LEU A 353 8.08 -1.77 37.11
N SER A 354 9.02 -1.73 38.06
CA SER A 354 8.88 -0.95 39.29
C SER A 354 8.66 0.52 38.98
N GLY A 355 7.70 1.17 39.63
CA GLY A 355 7.46 2.61 39.45
C GLY A 355 8.55 3.50 40.04
N GLU A 356 9.30 3.00 41.03
CA GLU A 356 10.29 3.77 41.79
C GLU A 356 11.48 4.21 40.93
N GLN A 357 11.79 3.48 39.85
CA GLN A 357 12.89 3.80 38.93
C GLN A 357 12.61 5.01 38.01
N PHE A 358 11.36 5.51 37.97
CA PHE A 358 10.97 6.63 37.13
C PHE A 358 11.05 7.95 37.91
N GLU A 359 12.21 8.61 37.84
CA GLU A 359 12.47 9.84 38.60
C GLU A 359 11.62 11.06 38.19
N LYS A 360 11.05 11.06 36.97
CA LYS A 360 10.34 12.22 36.41
C LYS A 360 9.04 11.83 35.70
N PRO A 361 7.99 12.67 35.77
CA PRO A 361 6.85 12.51 34.90
C PRO A 361 7.25 12.75 33.44
N GLY A 362 6.54 12.12 32.50
CA GLY A 362 6.83 12.23 31.08
C GLY A 362 6.28 11.08 30.25
N ARG A 363 6.64 11.09 28.97
CA ARG A 363 6.34 10.02 28.02
C ARG A 363 7.54 9.11 27.88
N TYR A 364 7.30 7.82 28.06
CA TYR A 364 8.28 6.76 27.93
C TYR A 364 7.83 5.80 26.83
N GLN A 365 8.79 5.17 26.16
CA GLN A 365 8.50 4.15 25.16
C GLN A 365 9.25 2.88 25.51
N LEU A 366 8.50 1.81 25.73
CA LEU A 366 9.01 0.47 25.94
C LEU A 366 9.12 -0.25 24.59
N LYS A 367 10.29 -0.79 24.29
CA LYS A 367 10.56 -1.53 23.07
C LYS A 367 11.07 -2.92 23.42
N ILE A 368 10.40 -3.94 22.89
CA ILE A 368 10.86 -5.34 22.97
C ILE A 368 11.05 -5.82 21.53
N LYS A 369 12.21 -6.38 21.20
CA LYS A 369 12.48 -6.96 19.88
C LYS A 369 12.83 -8.43 20.05
N SER A 370 12.04 -9.29 19.41
CA SER A 370 12.20 -10.74 19.38
C SER A 370 12.33 -11.20 17.94
N ASP A 371 13.26 -12.12 17.67
CA ASP A 371 13.37 -12.74 16.35
C ASP A 371 12.20 -13.70 16.05
N THR A 372 11.53 -14.20 17.11
CA THR A 372 10.38 -15.11 17.04
C THR A 372 9.06 -14.36 16.89
N TYR A 373 8.87 -13.29 17.65
CA TYR A 373 7.59 -12.59 17.79
C TYR A 373 7.55 -11.19 17.15
N GLY A 374 8.66 -10.75 16.56
CA GLY A 374 8.80 -9.41 16.00
C GLY A 374 9.05 -8.33 17.05
N GLN A 375 8.79 -7.08 16.66
CA GLN A 375 8.97 -5.91 17.52
C GLN A 375 7.65 -5.49 18.18
N LEU A 376 7.68 -5.25 19.48
CA LEU A 376 6.60 -4.63 20.23
C LEU A 376 7.01 -3.24 20.71
N LEU A 377 6.07 -2.30 20.62
CA LEU A 377 6.25 -0.92 21.03
C LEU A 377 5.07 -0.45 21.88
N PHE A 378 5.36 0.03 23.09
CA PHE A 378 4.34 0.52 24.02
C PHE A 378 4.69 1.93 24.49
N LEU A 379 3.72 2.84 24.38
CA LEU A 379 3.83 4.20 24.89
C LEU A 379 3.22 4.27 26.28
N VAL A 380 3.98 4.81 27.22
CA VAL A 380 3.59 4.99 28.62
C VAL A 380 3.66 6.47 28.96
N THR A 381 2.60 7.01 29.58
CA THR A 381 2.63 8.37 30.14
C THR A 381 2.60 8.29 31.66
N ILE A 382 3.63 8.83 32.32
CA ILE A 382 3.71 8.94 33.77
C ILE A 382 3.42 10.40 34.15
N LYS A 383 2.43 10.62 35.02
CA LYS A 383 2.03 11.93 35.51
C LYS A 383 2.40 12.07 36.99
N GLN A 384 2.65 13.30 37.41
CA GLN A 384 2.76 13.60 38.83
C GLN A 384 1.34 13.68 39.41
N GLU A 385 1.10 13.04 40.55
CA GLU A 385 -0.19 13.22 41.25
C GLU A 385 -0.34 14.68 41.68
N GLY A 386 -1.52 15.27 41.42
CA GLY A 386 -1.91 16.55 42.02
C GLY A 386 -1.79 17.82 41.18
N LEU A 387 -2.07 17.81 39.88
CA LEU A 387 -2.49 19.02 39.16
C LEU A 387 -3.90 18.83 38.62
N VAL A 388 -4.88 19.21 39.44
CA VAL A 388 -6.21 19.61 38.97
C VAL A 388 -5.97 20.81 38.07
N GLN A 389 -6.29 20.68 36.78
CA GLN A 389 -6.47 21.86 35.93
C GLN A 389 -7.76 22.55 36.40
N GLU A 390 -7.63 23.71 37.04
CA GLU A 390 -8.72 24.70 37.09
C GLU A 390 -8.91 25.35 35.72
#